data_AF-A0A8T2JKF8-F1
#
_entry.id   AF-A0A8T2JKF8-F1
#
_cell.length_a   1.000
_cell.length_b   1.000
_cell.length_c   1.000
_cell.angle_alpha   90.00
_cell.angle_beta   90.00
_cell.angle_gamma   90.00
#
_symmetry.space_group_name_H-M   'P 1'
#
loop_
_entity.id
_entity.type
_entity.pdbx_description
1 polymer ?
#
loop_
_entity_poly.entity_id
_entity_poly.type
_entity_poly.pdbx_seq_one_letter_code
_entity_poly.pdbx_strand_id
1 'polypeptide(L)'
;MNSPSLRKRPAGQTNLRSEPVLKQPTCWGQWEILIVCSSFLLLMYIWFCYENFHFHVTHFYAHLGYTSAQHMVGQRYLRGVGVKRDVGMAVQWLSRASQNTLENQ
;
A
#
# COMPACT_ATOMS: atom_id res chain seq x y z
N MET A 1 63.17 -44.02 -51.59
CA MET A 1 62.63 -44.10 -50.22
C MET A 1 62.26 -42.68 -49.80
N ASN A 2 61.03 -42.26 -50.07
CA ASN A 2 60.50 -40.96 -49.63
C ASN A 2 59.05 -41.15 -49.21
N SER A 3 58.65 -40.39 -48.18
CA SER A 3 57.36 -40.35 -47.44
C SER A 3 57.44 -41.07 -46.08
N PRO A 4 56.99 -40.43 -44.98
CA PRO A 4 55.60 -39.99 -44.87
C PRO A 4 55.40 -38.53 -44.48
N SER A 5 54.62 -37.86 -45.32
CA SER A 5 53.60 -36.89 -44.95
C SER A 5 52.80 -37.32 -43.72
N LEU A 6 52.52 -36.40 -42.80
CA LEU A 6 51.19 -36.14 -42.21
C LEU A 6 51.28 -35.03 -41.15
N ARG A 7 51.28 -33.77 -41.62
CA ARG A 7 50.91 -32.61 -40.81
C ARG A 7 49.41 -32.65 -40.60
N LYS A 8 48.94 -33.17 -39.47
CA LYS A 8 47.58 -32.91 -38.99
C LYS A 8 47.65 -31.78 -37.95
N ARG A 9 47.44 -30.53 -38.40
CA ARG A 9 47.01 -29.46 -37.49
C ARG A 9 45.51 -29.65 -37.27
N PRO A 10 45.03 -29.92 -36.05
CA PRO A 10 43.60 -29.91 -35.82
C PRO A 10 43.07 -28.48 -35.97
N ALA A 11 41.85 -28.45 -36.45
CA ALA A 11 41.11 -27.32 -36.99
C ALA A 11 41.01 -26.15 -36.02
N GLY A 12 40.87 -24.96 -36.61
CA GLY A 12 40.49 -23.76 -35.89
C GLY A 12 39.17 -23.96 -35.14
N GLN A 13 39.18 -23.57 -33.88
CA GLN A 13 38.04 -22.94 -33.23
C GLN A 13 38.64 -22.08 -32.11
N THR A 14 38.98 -20.84 -32.44
CA THR A 14 38.23 -19.69 -31.93
C THR A 14 37.95 -19.83 -30.45
N ASN A 15 39.00 -19.70 -29.63
CA ASN A 15 38.86 -19.35 -28.22
C ASN A 15 38.52 -17.86 -28.13
N LEU A 16 37.37 -17.52 -28.72
CA LEU A 16 36.72 -16.23 -28.59
C LEU A 16 35.47 -16.51 -27.77
N ARG A 17 35.54 -16.05 -26.53
CA ARG A 17 34.39 -15.62 -25.74
C ARG A 17 33.51 -16.75 -25.19
N SER A 18 33.86 -17.16 -23.98
CA SER A 18 32.85 -17.46 -22.97
C SER A 18 33.32 -16.95 -21.60
N GLU A 19 33.68 -15.66 -21.54
CA GLU A 19 33.31 -14.91 -20.33
C GLU A 19 31.78 -15.08 -20.20
N PRO A 20 31.21 -15.58 -19.10
CA PRO A 20 29.78 -15.44 -18.86
C PRO A 20 29.51 -13.94 -18.70
N VAL A 21 29.31 -13.26 -19.83
CA VAL A 21 28.91 -11.87 -19.89
C VAL A 21 27.60 -11.76 -19.15
N LEU A 22 27.68 -10.99 -18.05
CA LEU A 22 26.61 -10.40 -17.29
C LEU A 22 25.22 -10.57 -17.91
N LYS A 23 24.36 -11.35 -17.25
CA LYS A 23 22.94 -11.05 -17.26
C LYS A 23 22.38 -11.18 -15.85
N GLN A 24 22.79 -10.24 -14.99
CA GLN A 24 21.93 -9.78 -13.91
C GLN A 24 21.24 -8.52 -14.44
N PRO A 25 20.01 -8.64 -14.95
CA PRO A 25 19.02 -7.68 -14.53
C PRO A 25 17.91 -8.49 -13.89
N THR A 26 17.63 -8.21 -12.62
CA THR A 26 16.40 -8.64 -11.97
C THR A 26 15.23 -8.07 -12.78
N CYS A 27 14.80 -8.79 -13.81
CA CYS A 27 13.44 -8.69 -14.30
C CYS A 27 12.63 -9.41 -13.23
N TRP A 28 12.21 -8.65 -12.23
CA TRP A 28 11.44 -9.16 -11.09
C TRP A 28 10.44 -10.18 -11.62
N GLY A 29 10.56 -11.43 -11.15
CA GLY A 29 9.72 -12.51 -11.64
C GLY A 29 8.26 -12.11 -11.48
N GLN A 30 7.37 -12.56 -12.38
CA GLN A 30 5.95 -12.23 -12.30
C GLN A 30 5.38 -12.44 -10.89
N TRP A 31 5.87 -13.46 -10.19
CA TRP A 31 5.53 -13.77 -8.80
C TRP A 31 6.02 -12.74 -7.77
N GLU A 32 7.18 -12.11 -7.94
CA GLU A 32 7.66 -11.04 -7.05
C GLU A 32 6.81 -9.77 -7.21
N ILE A 33 6.41 -9.44 -8.43
CA ILE A 33 5.45 -8.35 -8.69
C ILE A 33 4.11 -8.68 -8.03
N LEU A 34 3.64 -9.92 -8.14
CA LEU A 34 2.40 -10.36 -7.47
C LEU A 34 2.50 -10.27 -5.93
N ILE A 35 3.65 -10.60 -5.34
CA ILE A 35 3.87 -10.46 -3.89
C ILE A 35 3.86 -8.98 -3.49
N VAL A 36 4.56 -8.11 -4.23
CA VAL A 36 4.57 -6.67 -3.96
C VAL A 36 3.19 -6.07 -4.12
N CYS A 37 2.47 -6.42 -5.19
CA CYS A 37 1.09 -5.99 -5.42
C CYS A 37 0.18 -6.51 -4.30
N SER A 38 0.33 -7.76 -3.87
CA SER A 38 -0.46 -8.33 -2.77
C SER A 38 -0.16 -7.64 -1.45
N SER A 39 1.11 -7.37 -1.14
CA SER A 39 1.51 -6.62 0.06
C SER A 39 0.98 -5.18 0.01
N PHE A 40 1.06 -4.52 -1.14
CA PHE A 40 0.52 -3.18 -1.32
C PHE A 40 -1.00 -3.16 -1.17
N LEU A 41 -1.71 -4.13 -1.75
CA LEU A 41 -3.15 -4.29 -1.60
C LEU A 41 -3.54 -4.61 -0.16
N LEU A 42 -2.76 -5.43 0.55
CA LEU A 42 -2.99 -5.72 1.97
C LEU A 42 -2.76 -4.48 2.84
N LEU A 43 -1.69 -3.72 2.60
CA LEU A 43 -1.43 -2.47 3.29
C LEU A 43 -2.52 -1.43 3.00
N MET A 44 -2.95 -1.33 1.74
CA MET A 44 -4.05 -0.45 1.32
C MET A 44 -5.38 -0.90 1.94
N TYR A 45 -5.62 -2.20 2.03
CA TYR A 45 -6.78 -2.79 2.68
C TYR A 45 -6.77 -2.52 4.18
N ILE A 46 -5.63 -2.65 4.86
CA ILE A 46 -5.48 -2.30 6.28
C ILE A 46 -5.74 -0.81 6.47
N TRP A 47 -5.17 0.06 5.63
CA TRP A 47 -5.42 1.50 5.67
C TRP A 47 -6.91 1.83 5.46
N PHE A 48 -7.55 1.16 4.50
CA PHE A 48 -8.97 1.32 4.23
C PHE A 48 -9.86 0.78 5.36
N CYS A 49 -9.53 -0.39 5.92
CA CYS A 49 -10.22 -0.98 7.07
C CYS A 49 -10.08 -0.10 8.32
N TYR A 50 -8.92 0.53 8.51
CA TYR A 50 -8.68 1.43 9.64
C TYR A 50 -9.65 2.62 9.63
N GLU A 51 -9.85 3.27 8.48
CA GLU A 51 -10.79 4.39 8.37
C GLU A 51 -12.25 3.98 8.65
N ASN A 52 -12.67 2.81 8.16
CA ASN A 52 -14.03 2.30 8.35
C ASN A 52 -14.32 1.91 9.82
N PHE A 53 -13.40 1.20 10.48
CA PHE A 53 -13.59 0.78 11.88
C PHE A 53 -13.59 1.99 12.84
N HIS A 54 -12.69 2.94 12.61
CA HIS A 54 -12.56 4.13 13.45
C HIS A 54 -13.86 4.95 13.49
N PHE A 55 -14.65 4.98 12.41
CA PHE A 55 -15.92 5.72 12.39
C PHE A 55 -16.89 5.16 13.43
N HIS A 56 -17.03 3.84 13.45
CA HIS A 56 -18.01 3.17 14.30
C HIS A 56 -17.70 3.37 15.77
N VAL A 57 -16.43 3.20 16.13
CA VAL A 57 -15.92 3.43 17.49
C VAL A 57 -16.10 4.90 17.88
N THR A 58 -15.73 5.84 17.01
CA THR A 58 -15.90 7.27 17.26
C THR A 58 -17.37 7.65 17.46
N HIS A 59 -18.28 7.05 16.69
CA HIS A 59 -19.72 7.28 16.81
C HIS A 59 -20.29 6.74 18.13
N PHE A 60 -19.76 5.63 18.64
CA PHE A 60 -20.10 5.13 19.97
C PHE A 60 -19.62 6.09 21.07
N TYR A 61 -18.37 6.54 21.02
CA TYR A 61 -17.84 7.52 21.98
C TYR A 61 -18.58 8.88 21.93
N ALA A 62 -19.04 9.29 20.75
CA ALA A 62 -19.84 10.51 20.60
C ALA A 62 -21.19 10.41 21.35
N HIS A 63 -21.80 9.22 21.37
CA HIS A 63 -23.00 8.95 22.17
C HIS A 63 -22.75 8.88 23.67
N LEU A 64 -21.56 8.45 24.08
CA LEU A 64 -21.13 8.49 25.48
C LEU A 64 -20.87 9.92 26.00
N GLY A 65 -20.98 10.94 25.15
CA GLY A 65 -20.84 12.34 25.54
C GLY A 65 -19.41 12.89 25.42
N TYR A 66 -18.46 12.12 24.90
CA TYR A 66 -17.09 12.59 24.69
C TYR A 66 -17.04 13.67 23.62
N THR A 67 -16.70 14.90 24.04
CA THR A 67 -16.69 16.08 23.16
C THR A 67 -15.76 15.95 21.96
N SER A 68 -14.55 15.39 22.16
CA SER A 68 -13.60 15.14 21.08
C SER A 68 -14.15 14.17 20.03
N ALA A 69 -14.91 13.15 20.47
CA ALA A 69 -15.54 12.19 19.57
C ALA A 69 -16.69 12.84 18.78
N GLN A 70 -17.55 13.63 19.43
CA GLN A 70 -18.63 14.37 18.77
C GLN A 70 -18.09 15.32 17.69
N HIS A 71 -17.02 16.06 17.98
CA HIS A 71 -16.35 16.92 17.00
C HIS A 71 -15.83 16.12 15.80
N MET A 72 -15.19 14.97 16.06
CA MET A 72 -14.62 14.10 15.03
C MET A 72 -15.69 13.43 14.16
N VAL A 73 -16.83 13.03 14.72
CA VAL A 73 -18.01 12.56 13.96
C VAL A 73 -18.53 13.65 13.04
N GLY A 74 -18.72 14.87 13.56
CA GLY A 74 -19.19 16.00 12.76
C GLY A 74 -18.27 16.30 11.57
N GLN A 75 -16.95 16.32 11.81
CA GLN A 75 -15.95 16.52 10.77
C GLN A 75 -15.97 15.41 9.70
N ARG A 76 -16.22 14.16 10.09
CA ARG A 76 -16.36 13.05 9.12
C ARG A 76 -17.62 13.17 8.27
N TYR A 77 -18.76 13.56 8.85
CA TYR A 77 -19.97 13.84 8.07
C TYR A 77 -19.80 15.02 7.10
N LEU A 78 -18.98 16.03 7.43
CA LEU A 78 -18.63 17.12 6.51
C LEU A 78 -17.76 16.64 5.34
N ARG A 79 -16.75 15.82 5.63
CA ARG A 79 -15.80 15.33 4.63
C ARG A 79 -16.35 14.19 3.77
N GLY A 80 -17.33 13.43 4.27
CA GLY A 80 -17.86 12.25 3.58
C GLY A 80 -16.89 11.08 3.51
N VAL A 81 -15.94 11.00 4.46
CA VAL A 81 -14.94 9.91 4.51
C VAL A 81 -15.51 8.75 5.30
N GLY A 82 -15.77 7.63 4.62
CA GLY A 82 -16.37 6.42 5.22
C GLY A 82 -17.87 6.50 5.50
N VAL A 83 -18.50 7.66 5.28
CA VAL A 83 -19.95 7.88 5.45
C VAL A 83 -20.48 8.81 4.37
N LYS A 84 -21.77 8.68 4.05
CA LYS A 84 -22.45 9.62 3.14
C LYS A 84 -22.35 11.03 3.73
N ARG A 85 -21.87 11.99 2.93
CA ARG A 85 -21.76 13.38 3.34
C ARG A 85 -23.13 13.93 3.73
N ASP A 86 -23.25 14.39 4.97
CA ASP A 86 -24.46 14.99 5.51
C ASP A 86 -24.09 16.19 6.37
N VAL A 87 -24.29 17.38 5.81
CA VAL A 87 -23.93 18.64 6.47
C VAL A 87 -24.88 18.93 7.64
N GLY A 88 -26.16 18.54 7.55
CA GLY A 88 -27.13 18.77 8.62
C GLY A 88 -26.79 17.97 9.87
N MET A 89 -26.47 16.69 9.69
CA MET A 89 -26.00 15.83 10.78
C MET A 89 -24.66 16.31 11.34
N ALA A 90 -23.74 16.76 10.48
CA ALA A 90 -22.46 17.30 10.94
C ALA A 90 -22.61 18.50 11.89
N VAL A 91 -23.45 19.47 11.51
CA VAL A 91 -23.71 20.66 12.34
C VAL A 91 -24.35 20.26 13.66
N GLN A 92 -25.30 19.33 13.66
CA GLN A 92 -25.89 18.81 14.90
C GLN A 92 -24.84 18.25 15.86
N TRP A 93 -23.92 17.41 15.36
CA TRP A 93 -22.87 16.83 16.19
C TRP A 93 -21.86 17.87 16.70
N LEU A 94 -21.50 18.84 15.86
CA LEU A 94 -20.61 19.95 16.26
C LEU A 94 -21.26 20.87 17.30
N SER A 95 -22.56 21.15 17.18
CA SER A 95 -23.31 21.93 18.17
C SER A 95 -23.35 21.21 19.51
N ARG A 96 -23.62 19.89 19.53
CA ARG A 96 -23.55 19.08 20.77
C ARG A 96 -22.17 19.11 21.39
N ALA A 97 -21.12 18.99 20.57
CA ALA A 97 -19.74 19.10 21.05
C ALA A 97 -19.48 20.44 21.72
N SER A 98 -19.89 21.55 21.10
CA SER A 98 -19.72 22.88 21.69
C SER A 98 -20.46 23.03 23.01
N GLN A 99 -21.69 22.51 23.12
CA GLN A 99 -22.48 22.55 24.35
C GLN A 99 -21.80 21.75 25.47
N ASN A 100 -21.36 20.53 25.17
CA ASN A 100 -20.66 19.69 26.14
C ASN A 100 -19.31 20.30 26.59
N THR A 101 -18.56 20.97 25.72
CA THR A 101 -17.34 21.69 26.16
C THR A 101 -17.66 22.79 27.15
N LEU A 102 -18.71 23.58 26.90
CA LEU A 102 -19.08 24.72 27.74
C LEU A 102 -19.62 24.29 29.11
N GLU A 103 -20.19 23.10 29.22
CA GLU A 103 -20.64 22.54 30.50
C GLU A 103 -19.51 21.92 31.33
N ASN A 104 -18.42 21.47 30.69
CA ASN A 104 -17.28 20.82 31.34
C ASN A 104 -16.10 21.77 31.62
N GLN A 105 -16.30 23.09 31.49
CA GLN A 105 -15.34 24.14 31.84
C GLN A 105 -15.83 24.94 33.05
#